data_AF-A0A3A8P590-F1
#
_entry.id   AF-A0A3A8P590-F1
#
_cell.length_a   1.000
_cell.length_b   1.000
_cell.length_c   1.000
_cell.angle_alpha   90.00
_cell.angle_beta   90.00
_cell.angle_gamma   90.00
#
_symmetry.space_group_name_H-M   'P 1'
#
loop_
_entity.id
_entity.type
_entity.pdbx_description
1 polymer ?
#
loop_
_entity_poly.entity_id
_entity_poly.type
_entity_poly.pdbx_seq_one_letter_code
_entity_poly.pdbx_strand_id
1 'polypeptide(L)' 'MRRHRRIIGVFGSGTETHAAWVVPLARWIAEAGFALQT' A
#
# COMPACT_ATOMS: atom_id res chain seq x y z
N MET A 1 23.00 6.65 9.38
CA MET A 1 22.58 6.48 7.97
C MET A 1 21.06 6.69 7.87
N ARG A 2 20.60 7.69 7.11
CA ARG A 2 19.16 7.95 6.94
C ARG A 2 18.60 6.91 5.97
N ARG A 3 17.83 5.93 6.48
CA ARG A 3 17.15 4.92 5.65
C ARG A 3 16.21 5.65 4.68
N HIS A 4 16.45 5.54 3.38
CA HIS A 4 15.56 6.13 2.38
C HIS A 4 14.22 5.40 2.44
N ARG A 5 13.15 6.13 2.71
CA ARG A 5 11.80 5.56 2.78
C ARG A 5 11.31 5.31 1.36
N ARG A 6 10.98 4.06 1.05
CA ARG A 6 10.39 3.67 -0.24
C ARG A 6 8.87 3.76 -0.09
N ILE A 7 8.24 4.57 -0.92
CA ILE A 7 6.79 4.85 -0.85
C ILE A 7 6.14 4.34 -2.13
N ILE A 8 5.00 3.68 -2.00
CA ILE A 8 4.13 3.30 -3.12
C ILE A 8 2.84 4.12 -3.02
N GLY A 9 2.54 4.86 -4.08
CA GLY A 9 1.25 5.54 -4.26
C GLY A 9 0.20 4.56 -4.76
N VAL A 10 -0.93 4.45 -4.07
CA VAL A 10 -2.03 3.56 -4.43
C VAL A 10 -3.28 4.38 -4.67
N PHE A 11 -3.76 4.40 -5.91
CA PHE A 11 -5.00 5.09 -6.27
C PHE A 11 -6.17 4.11 -6.22
N GLY A 12 -7.15 4.42 -5.38
CA GLY A 12 -8.37 3.64 -5.26
C GLY A 12 -9.50 4.23 -6.11
N SER A 13 -10.36 3.34 -6.61
CA SER A 13 -11.65 3.71 -7.24
C SER A 13 -12.70 4.32 -6.29
N GLY A 14 -12.44 4.37 -4.97
CA GLY A 14 -13.42 4.73 -3.94
C GLY A 14 -14.52 3.70 -3.68
N THR A 15 -14.53 2.57 -4.39
CA THR A 15 -15.57 1.53 -4.25
C THR A 15 -15.20 0.53 -3.16
N GLU A 16 -16.10 0.34 -2.19
CA GLU A 16 -15.87 -0.52 -1.01
C GLU A 16 -15.71 -2.01 -1.37
N THR A 17 -16.37 -2.50 -2.41
CA THR A 17 -16.24 -3.90 -2.86
C THR A 17 -14.82 -4.28 -3.29
N HIS A 18 -13.99 -3.30 -3.65
CA HIS A 18 -12.58 -3.54 -3.97
C HIS A 18 -11.70 -3.74 -2.73
N ALA A 19 -12.18 -3.43 -1.53
CA ALA A 19 -11.40 -3.57 -0.29
C ALA A 19 -10.88 -5.00 -0.09
N ALA A 20 -11.70 -6.01 -0.41
CA ALA A 20 -11.31 -7.42 -0.30
C ALA A 20 -10.10 -7.78 -1.19
N TRP A 21 -9.89 -7.07 -2.30
CA TRP A 21 -8.75 -7.27 -3.19
C TRP A 21 -7.54 -6.43 -2.79
N VAL A 22 -7.78 -5.22 -2.29
CA VAL A 22 -6.70 -4.26 -1.96
C VAL A 22 -6.05 -4.58 -0.61
N VAL A 23 -6.80 -5.07 0.38
CA VAL A 23 -6.26 -5.36 1.72
C VAL A 23 -5.09 -6.37 1.69
N PRO A 24 -5.17 -7.52 0.98
CA PRO A 24 -4.04 -8.44 0.87
C PRO A 24 -2.82 -7.80 0.20
N LEU A 25 -3.02 -7.02 -0.86
CA LEU A 25 -1.94 -6.32 -1.56
C LEU A 25 -1.25 -5.30 -0.66
N ALA A 26 -2.01 -4.48 0.06
CA ALA A 26 -1.49 -3.50 1.00
C ALA A 26 -0.62 -4.15 2.11
N ARG A 27 -1.05 -5.32 2.61
CA ARG A 27 -0.26 -6.10 3.58
C ARG A 27 1.07 -6.57 3.00
N TRP A 28 1.03 -7.18 1.82
CA TRP A 28 2.25 -7.65 1.15
C TRP A 28 3.25 -6.50 0.90
N ILE A 29 2.76 -5.32 0.49
CA ILE A 29 3.60 -4.12 0.30
C ILE A 29 4.24 -3.68 1.62
N ALA A 30 3.49 -3.69 2.72
CA ALA A 30 4.00 -3.32 4.04
C ALA A 30 5.06 -4.31 4.55
N GLU A 31 4.83 -5.62 4.36
CA GLU A 31 5.79 -6.68 4.70
C GLU A 31 7.10 -6.55 3.91
N ALA A 32 7.03 -6.06 2.67
CA ALA A 32 8.21 -5.77 1.85
C ALA A 32 8.95 -4.47 2.26
N GLY A 33 8.48 -3.77 3.30
CA GLY A 33 9.14 -2.61 3.89
C GLY A 33 8.83 -1.27 3.22
N PHE A 34 7.77 -1.20 2.43
CA PHE A 34 7.32 0.04 1.81
C PHE A 34 6.28 0.75 2.69
N ALA A 35 6.26 2.08 2.62
CA ALA A 35 5.15 2.86 3.13
C ALA A 35 4.10 3.05 2.04
N LEU A 36 2.82 3.01 2.43
CA LEU A 36 1.69 3.28 1.55
C LEU A 36 1.28 4.75 1.64
N GLN A 37 0.95 5.34 0.51
CA GLN A 37 0.30 6.65 0.41
C GLN A 37 -0.91 6.51 -0.51
N THR A 38 -2.08 6.89 0.00
CA THR A 38 -3.38 6.85 -0.69
C THR A 38 -3.80 8.23 -1.12
#